data_AF-A0AAD7YUY3-F1
#
_entry.id   AF-A0AAD7YUY3-F1
#
_cell.length_a   1.000
_cell.length_b   1.000
_cell.length_c   1.000
_cell.angle_alpha   90.00
_cell.angle_beta   90.00
_cell.angle_gamma   90.00
#
_symmetry.space_group_name_H-M   'P 1'
#
loop_
_entity.id
_entity.type
_entity.pdbx_description
1 polymer ?
#
loop_
_entity_poly.entity_id
_entity_poly.type
_entity_poly.pdbx_seq_one_letter_code
_entity_poly.pdbx_strand_id
1 'polypeptide(L)'
;MQNLFTSVLFVLFAFSFYLTISFEPLSKEEQVKRFNKISEDVEPFRKNLTECARQVKASMVDVENFLKRIPQANMQGKCFVACILKRNAIIKGNKISSEQLLEANRAVYGEDSEVMSRLKTAIAECTKVVESIFEVCEYASVFNDCMHIKMEHILDQVMMERRLEAIGKITTDPEQWGDTEDEILKLVKDEL
;
A
#
# COMPACT_ATOMS: atom_id res chain seq x y z
N MET A 1 -49.18 21.45 -9.02
CA MET A 1 -48.26 20.72 -8.12
C MET A 1 -48.40 19.19 -8.22
N GLN A 2 -49.61 18.63 -8.21
CA GLN A 2 -49.82 17.17 -8.21
C GLN A 2 -49.21 16.43 -9.41
N ASN A 3 -49.35 16.95 -10.63
CA ASN A 3 -48.81 16.30 -11.83
C ASN A 3 -47.27 16.30 -11.90
N LEU A 4 -46.62 17.34 -11.37
CA LEU A 4 -45.16 17.42 -11.33
C LEU A 4 -44.57 16.38 -10.37
N PHE A 5 -45.19 16.22 -9.20
CA PHE A 5 -44.77 15.24 -8.19
C PHE A 5 -44.92 13.80 -8.71
N THR A 6 -46.03 13.49 -9.38
CA THR A 6 -46.25 12.17 -9.99
C THR A 6 -45.24 11.88 -11.11
N SER A 7 -44.91 12.86 -11.94
CA SER A 7 -43.88 12.71 -12.98
C SER A 7 -42.48 12.47 -12.41
N VAL A 8 -42.09 13.20 -11.35
CA VAL A 8 -40.79 13.00 -10.69
C VAL A 8 -40.70 11.59 -10.07
N LEU A 9 -41.76 11.13 -9.39
CA LEU A 9 -41.81 9.77 -8.86
C LEU A 9 -41.68 8.72 -9.96
N PHE A 10 -42.37 8.91 -11.09
CA PHE A 10 -42.29 7.97 -12.21
C PHE A 10 -40.88 7.90 -12.80
N VAL A 11 -40.20 9.04 -12.95
CA VAL A 11 -38.81 9.10 -13.44
C VAL A 11 -37.86 8.42 -12.45
N LEU A 12 -38.01 8.65 -11.14
CA LEU A 12 -37.18 8.00 -10.12
C LEU A 12 -37.38 6.49 -10.09
N PHE A 13 -38.63 6.01 -10.20
CA PHE A 13 -38.93 4.59 -10.29
C PHE A 13 -38.36 3.98 -11.57
N ALA A 14 -38.55 4.62 -12.72
CA ALA A 14 -38.01 4.16 -14.01
C ALA A 14 -36.47 4.11 -13.97
N PHE A 15 -35.83 5.11 -13.36
CA PHE A 15 -34.38 5.14 -13.19
C PHE A 15 -33.89 4.04 -12.24
N SER A 16 -34.55 3.82 -11.10
CA SER A 16 -34.20 2.70 -10.20
C SER A 16 -34.35 1.34 -10.87
N PHE A 17 -35.41 1.16 -11.67
CA PHE A 17 -35.68 -0.08 -12.38
C PHE A 17 -34.65 -0.30 -13.49
N TYR A 18 -34.30 0.77 -14.22
CA TYR A 18 -33.22 0.75 -15.20
C TYR A 18 -31.88 0.38 -14.55
N LEU A 19 -31.51 1.00 -13.43
CA LEU A 19 -30.29 0.66 -12.70
C LEU A 19 -30.26 -0.79 -12.23
N THR A 20 -31.41 -1.34 -11.81
CA THR A 20 -31.48 -2.76 -11.38
C THR A 20 -31.38 -3.75 -12.53
N ILE A 21 -31.88 -3.41 -13.72
CA ILE A 21 -31.81 -4.26 -14.92
C ILE A 21 -30.43 -4.18 -15.57
N SER A 22 -29.80 -2.99 -15.56
CA SER A 22 -28.46 -2.78 -16.11
C SER A 22 -27.34 -3.35 -15.24
N PHE A 23 -27.63 -3.76 -14.00
CA PHE A 23 -26.65 -4.42 -13.14
C PHE A 23 -26.59 -5.90 -13.48
N GLU A 24 -25.73 -6.30 -14.42
CA GLU A 24 -25.43 -7.71 -14.65
C GLU A 24 -24.57 -8.24 -13.49
N PRO A 25 -25.11 -9.10 -12.60
CA PRO A 25 -24.29 -9.72 -11.57
C PRO A 25 -23.26 -10.62 -12.25
N LEU A 26 -22.01 -10.55 -11.77
CA LEU A 26 -20.92 -11.40 -12.24
C LEU A 26 -21.37 -12.86 -12.31
N SER A 27 -21.19 -13.51 -13.46
CA SER A 27 -21.62 -14.90 -13.64
C SER A 27 -20.91 -15.82 -12.64
N LYS A 28 -21.51 -16.97 -12.31
CA LYS A 28 -20.86 -17.96 -11.42
C LYS A 28 -19.48 -18.37 -11.93
N GLU A 29 -19.31 -18.48 -13.24
CA GLU A 29 -18.04 -18.82 -13.88
C GLU A 29 -17.00 -17.71 -13.70
N GLU A 30 -17.37 -16.45 -13.87
CA GLU A 30 -16.47 -15.31 -13.61
C GLU A 30 -16.12 -15.18 -12.13
N GLN A 31 -17.07 -15.46 -11.23
CA GLN A 31 -16.80 -15.45 -9.78
C GLN A 31 -15.77 -16.52 -9.41
N VAL A 32 -15.94 -17.75 -9.92
CA VAL A 32 -14.99 -18.84 -9.70
C VAL A 32 -13.63 -18.52 -10.31
N LYS A 33 -13.60 -17.98 -11.53
CA LYS A 33 -12.34 -17.57 -12.20
C LYS A 33 -11.60 -16.51 -11.40
N ARG A 34 -12.32 -15.51 -10.87
CA ARG A 34 -11.75 -14.44 -10.03
C ARG A 34 -11.23 -15.00 -8.71
N PHE A 35 -11.99 -15.87 -8.06
CA PHE A 35 -11.57 -16.51 -6.82
C PHE A 35 -10.31 -17.36 -7.00
N ASN A 36 -10.27 -18.20 -8.06
CA ASN A 36 -9.12 -19.04 -8.36
C ASN A 36 -7.87 -18.20 -8.63
N LYS A 37 -8.00 -17.12 -9.40
CA LYS A 37 -6.89 -16.19 -9.65
C LYS A 37 -6.35 -15.56 -8.36
N ILE A 38 -7.22 -15.04 -7.50
CA ILE A 38 -6.80 -14.47 -6.21
C ILE A 38 -6.12 -15.53 -5.34
N SER A 39 -6.65 -16.74 -5.32
CA SER A 39 -6.04 -17.85 -4.57
C SER A 39 -4.65 -18.16 -5.10
N GLU A 40 -4.49 -18.32 -6.42
CA GLU A 40 -3.19 -18.62 -7.05
C GLU A 40 -2.14 -17.54 -6.77
N ASP A 41 -2.52 -16.26 -6.81
CA ASP A 41 -1.61 -15.14 -6.57
C ASP A 41 -1.17 -15.03 -5.10
N VAL A 42 -2.04 -15.42 -4.15
CA VAL A 42 -1.82 -15.23 -2.70
C VAL A 42 -1.23 -16.47 -2.01
N GLU A 43 -1.49 -17.67 -2.54
CA GLU A 43 -1.02 -18.93 -1.94
C GLU A 43 0.51 -19.00 -1.71
N PRO A 44 1.38 -18.56 -2.64
CA PRO A 44 2.83 -18.55 -2.40
C PRO A 44 3.24 -17.71 -1.18
N PHE A 45 2.62 -16.53 -1.02
CA PHE A 45 2.85 -15.66 0.12
C PHE A 45 2.33 -16.26 1.42
N ARG A 46 1.10 -16.79 1.41
CA ARG A 46 0.48 -17.46 2.56
C ARG A 46 1.30 -18.67 3.03
N LYS A 47 1.80 -19.46 2.09
CA LYS A 47 2.66 -20.62 2.38
C LYS A 47 3.96 -20.19 3.06
N ASN A 48 4.62 -19.15 2.54
CA ASN A 48 5.83 -18.61 3.15
C ASN A 48 5.59 -18.08 4.57
N LEU A 49 4.50 -17.36 4.81
CA LEU A 49 4.10 -16.92 6.16
C LEU A 49 3.93 -18.11 7.11
N THR A 50 3.15 -19.11 6.71
CA THR A 50 2.85 -20.27 7.56
C THR A 50 4.11 -21.09 7.86
N GLU A 51 4.96 -21.31 6.86
CA GLU A 51 6.20 -22.05 7.03
C GLU A 51 7.19 -21.31 7.94
N CYS A 52 7.36 -19.99 7.77
CA CYS A 52 8.23 -19.20 8.62
C CYS A 52 7.72 -19.15 10.06
N ALA A 53 6.42 -18.95 10.27
CA ALA A 53 5.83 -18.92 11.61
C ALA A 53 6.10 -20.25 12.34
N ARG A 54 5.90 -21.38 11.64
CA ARG A 54 6.22 -22.71 12.19
C ARG A 54 7.70 -22.90 12.48
N GLN A 55 8.58 -22.48 11.57
CA GLN A 55 10.03 -22.67 11.68
C GLN A 55 10.63 -21.97 12.89
N VAL A 56 10.20 -20.74 13.15
CA VAL A 56 10.72 -19.93 14.26
C VAL A 56 9.83 -19.98 15.51
N LYS A 57 8.75 -20.77 15.46
CA LYS A 57 7.73 -20.88 16.51
C LYS A 57 7.14 -19.50 16.88
N ALA A 58 6.88 -18.68 15.86
CA ALA A 58 6.21 -17.40 16.04
C ALA A 58 4.75 -17.60 16.44
N SER A 59 4.27 -16.72 17.30
CA SER A 59 2.86 -16.68 17.70
C SER A 59 2.01 -16.04 16.60
N MET A 60 0.69 -16.18 16.71
CA MET A 60 -0.24 -15.48 15.81
C MET A 60 -0.13 -13.95 15.95
N VAL A 61 0.23 -13.45 17.12
CA VAL A 61 0.45 -12.01 17.36
C VAL A 61 1.64 -11.51 16.55
N ASP A 62 2.71 -12.30 16.45
CA ASP A 62 3.89 -11.91 15.65
C ASP A 62 3.55 -11.83 14.16
N VAL A 63 2.73 -12.79 13.67
CA VAL A 63 2.23 -12.80 12.29
C VAL A 63 1.33 -11.60 12.04
N GLU A 64 0.41 -11.31 12.95
CA GLU A 64 -0.48 -10.15 12.86
C GLU A 64 0.31 -8.83 12.86
N ASN A 65 1.29 -8.69 13.75
CA ASN A 65 2.17 -7.53 13.80
C ASN A 65 2.93 -7.37 12.48
N PHE A 66 3.44 -8.45 11.89
CA PHE A 66 4.10 -8.38 10.59
C PHE A 66 3.15 -7.88 9.49
N LEU A 67 1.93 -8.42 9.42
CA LEU A 67 0.92 -8.00 8.44
C LEU A 67 0.49 -6.54 8.63
N LYS A 68 0.39 -6.09 9.89
CA LYS A 68 0.06 -4.71 10.26
C LYS A 68 1.27 -3.76 10.25
N ARG A 69 2.46 -4.26 9.92
CA ARG A 69 3.73 -3.51 9.93
C ARG A 69 4.09 -2.92 11.30
N ILE A 70 3.65 -3.58 12.37
CA ILE A 70 3.99 -3.24 13.75
C ILE A 70 5.35 -3.88 14.10
N PRO A 71 6.27 -3.14 14.73
CA PRO A 71 7.55 -3.68 15.18
C PRO A 71 7.41 -4.91 16.08
N GLN A 72 8.36 -5.85 15.94
CA GLN A 72 8.33 -7.11 16.67
C GLN A 72 8.95 -6.97 18.06
N ALA A 73 8.17 -7.29 19.09
CA ALA A 73 8.61 -7.13 20.49
C ALA A 73 9.51 -8.27 20.98
N ASN A 74 9.31 -9.50 20.48
CA ASN A 74 10.01 -10.69 20.95
C ASN A 74 10.93 -11.28 19.87
N MET A 75 11.84 -12.16 20.29
CA MET A 75 12.84 -12.76 19.41
C MET A 75 12.23 -13.64 18.31
N GLN A 76 11.15 -14.36 18.61
CA GLN A 76 10.46 -15.22 17.65
C GLN A 76 9.87 -14.39 16.49
N GLY A 77 9.24 -13.26 16.79
CA GLY A 77 8.74 -12.30 15.81
C GLY A 77 9.86 -11.67 14.98
N LYS A 78 10.97 -11.29 15.60
CA LYS A 78 12.15 -10.79 14.87
C LYS A 78 12.71 -11.86 13.91
N CYS A 79 12.81 -13.09 14.36
CA CYS A 79 13.25 -14.20 13.52
C CYS A 79 12.22 -14.56 12.43
N PHE A 80 10.94 -14.34 12.69
CA PHE A 80 9.89 -14.48 11.69
C PHE A 80 10.11 -13.51 10.52
N VAL A 81 10.38 -12.23 10.81
CA VAL A 81 10.75 -11.22 9.80
C VAL A 81 11.98 -11.68 9.01
N ALA A 82 13.04 -12.13 9.70
CA ALA A 82 14.25 -12.63 9.04
C ALA A 82 13.97 -13.81 8.10
N CYS A 83 13.11 -14.74 8.51
CA CYS A 83 12.72 -15.88 7.68
C CYS A 83 12.02 -15.42 6.40
N ILE A 84 11.08 -14.47 6.50
CA ILE A 84 10.37 -13.93 5.33
C ILE A 84 11.33 -13.20 4.39
N LEU A 85 12.21 -12.35 4.91
CA LEU A 85 13.19 -11.63 4.09
C LEU A 85 14.19 -12.57 3.40
N LYS A 86 14.60 -13.66 4.06
CA LYS A 86 15.47 -14.68 3.44
C LYS A 86 14.76 -15.44 2.32
N ARG A 87 13.50 -15.82 2.51
CA ARG A 87 12.73 -16.56 1.49
C ARG A 87 12.47 -15.75 0.24
N ASN A 88 12.28 -14.44 0.39
CA ASN A 88 12.15 -13.51 -0.72
C ASN A 88 13.50 -13.03 -1.27
N ALA A 89 14.61 -13.66 -0.84
CA ALA A 89 15.95 -13.35 -1.31
C ALA A 89 16.42 -11.90 -1.05
N ILE A 90 15.72 -11.18 -0.18
CA ILE A 90 16.06 -9.83 0.29
C ILE A 90 17.26 -9.90 1.24
N ILE A 91 17.37 -10.97 2.04
CA ILE A 91 18.61 -11.27 2.79
C ILE A 91 19.34 -12.43 2.11
N LYS A 92 20.56 -12.18 1.63
CA LYS A 92 21.48 -13.18 1.08
C LYS A 92 22.82 -13.10 1.81
N GLY A 93 23.35 -14.23 2.28
CA GLY A 93 24.63 -14.26 3.00
C GLY A 93 24.67 -13.33 4.22
N ASN A 94 23.54 -13.20 4.94
CA ASN A 94 23.33 -12.29 6.06
C ASN A 94 23.48 -10.79 5.73
N LYS A 95 23.28 -10.40 4.48
CA LYS A 95 23.25 -8.99 4.05
C LYS A 95 22.01 -8.70 3.22
N ILE A 96 21.55 -7.45 3.27
CA ILE A 96 20.48 -6.97 2.40
C ILE A 96 20.95 -6.97 0.94
N SER A 97 20.12 -7.53 0.07
CA SER A 97 20.24 -7.43 -1.38
C SER A 97 19.37 -6.28 -1.87
N SER A 98 19.99 -5.12 -2.10
CA SER A 98 19.29 -3.93 -2.58
C SER A 98 18.57 -4.17 -3.90
N GLU A 99 19.16 -4.98 -4.80
CA GLU A 99 18.56 -5.37 -6.07
C GLU A 99 17.23 -6.10 -5.88
N GLN A 100 17.22 -7.14 -5.05
CA GLN A 100 16.01 -7.95 -4.81
C GLN A 100 14.95 -7.16 -4.05
N LEU A 101 15.38 -6.26 -3.15
CA LEU A 101 14.47 -5.38 -2.44
C LEU A 101 13.82 -4.35 -3.38
N LEU A 102 14.59 -3.77 -4.32
CA LEU A 102 14.04 -2.86 -5.33
C LEU A 102 13.06 -3.59 -6.25
N GLU A 103 13.39 -4.81 -6.67
CA GLU A 103 12.50 -5.62 -7.50
C GLU A 103 11.19 -5.96 -6.77
N ALA A 104 11.26 -6.34 -5.50
CA ALA A 104 10.08 -6.60 -4.68
C ALA A 104 9.18 -5.37 -4.54
N ASN A 105 9.75 -4.17 -4.43
CA ASN A 105 8.98 -2.92 -4.34
C ASN A 105 8.46 -2.46 -5.70
N ARG A 106 9.18 -2.72 -6.79
CA ARG A 106 8.71 -2.43 -8.16
C ARG A 106 7.42 -3.19 -8.49
N ALA A 107 7.26 -4.41 -7.98
CA ALA A 107 6.01 -5.15 -8.13
C ALA A 107 4.79 -4.45 -7.48
N VAL A 108 5.02 -3.55 -6.52
CA VAL A 108 3.97 -2.82 -5.78
C VAL A 108 3.79 -1.40 -6.33
N TYR A 109 4.89 -0.67 -6.55
CA TYR A 109 4.85 0.75 -6.93
C TYR A 109 5.09 0.99 -8.43
N GLY A 110 5.34 -0.06 -9.22
CA GLY A 110 5.69 0.05 -10.63
C GLY A 110 7.07 0.68 -10.84
N GLU A 111 7.26 1.31 -12.01
CA GLU A 111 8.49 2.02 -12.40
C GLU A 111 8.42 3.52 -12.09
N ASP A 112 7.69 3.90 -11.04
CA ASP A 112 7.61 5.29 -10.59
C ASP A 112 9.00 5.81 -10.23
N SER A 113 9.58 6.62 -11.13
CA SER A 113 11.00 6.97 -11.09
C SER A 113 11.38 7.74 -9.84
N GLU A 114 10.46 8.55 -9.32
CA GLU A 114 10.63 9.34 -8.12
C GLU A 114 10.61 8.46 -6.88
N VAL A 115 9.58 7.60 -6.75
CA VAL A 115 9.48 6.63 -5.65
C VAL A 115 10.69 5.71 -5.64
N MET A 116 11.07 5.17 -6.80
CA MET A 116 12.20 4.24 -6.92
C MET A 116 13.55 4.90 -6.64
N SER A 117 13.71 6.20 -6.96
CA SER A 117 14.91 6.96 -6.62
C SER A 117 15.03 7.16 -5.11
N ARG A 118 13.96 7.63 -4.45
CA ARG A 118 13.94 7.83 -2.99
C ARG A 118 14.09 6.50 -2.25
N LEU A 119 13.51 5.43 -2.77
CA LEU A 119 13.63 4.08 -2.21
C LEU A 119 15.10 3.60 -2.20
N LYS A 120 15.87 3.85 -3.26
CA LYS A 120 17.32 3.52 -3.27
C LYS A 120 18.07 4.21 -2.14
N THR A 121 17.77 5.48 -1.90
CA THR A 121 18.36 6.24 -0.79
C THR A 121 17.96 5.65 0.57
N ALA A 122 16.67 5.35 0.77
CA ALA A 122 16.17 4.72 1.98
C ALA A 122 16.85 3.37 2.27
N ILE A 123 17.02 2.52 1.24
CA ILE A 123 17.72 1.24 1.39
C ILE A 123 19.16 1.45 1.86
N ALA A 124 19.89 2.41 1.27
CA ALA A 124 21.26 2.70 1.66
C ALA A 124 21.35 3.20 3.10
N GLU A 125 20.42 4.07 3.53
CA GLU A 125 20.35 4.58 4.89
C GLU A 125 20.01 3.47 5.90
N CYS A 126 18.97 2.68 5.64
CA CYS A 126 18.57 1.61 6.53
C CYS A 126 19.60 0.48 6.60
N THR A 127 20.36 0.24 5.52
CA THR A 127 21.47 -0.72 5.55
C THR A 127 22.58 -0.26 6.50
N LYS A 128 22.88 1.05 6.57
CA LYS A 128 23.85 1.61 7.52
C LYS A 128 23.38 1.47 8.96
N VAL A 129 22.08 1.64 9.24
CA VAL A 129 21.51 1.49 10.59
C VAL A 129 21.78 0.10 11.16
N VAL A 130 21.80 -0.93 10.32
CA VAL A 130 21.96 -2.33 10.74
C VAL A 130 23.38 -2.89 10.56
N GLU A 131 24.33 -2.08 10.11
CA GLU A 131 25.69 -2.53 9.76
C GLU A 131 26.44 -3.19 10.92
N SER A 132 26.21 -2.71 12.15
CA SER A 132 26.84 -3.24 13.37
C SER A 132 26.07 -4.40 14.02
N ILE A 133 24.94 -4.84 13.44
CA ILE A 133 24.09 -5.87 14.02
C ILE A 133 24.46 -7.24 13.43
N PHE A 134 25.03 -8.11 14.26
CA PHE A 134 25.47 -9.45 13.83
C PHE A 134 24.38 -10.53 13.96
N GLU A 135 23.46 -10.36 14.91
CA GLU A 135 22.36 -11.28 15.10
C GLU A 135 21.33 -11.07 13.98
N VAL A 136 21.07 -12.11 13.20
CA VAL A 136 20.33 -11.99 11.94
C VAL A 136 18.85 -11.67 12.13
N CYS A 137 18.25 -12.09 13.24
CA CYS A 137 16.85 -11.77 13.55
C CYS A 137 16.70 -10.29 13.92
N GLU A 138 17.58 -9.77 14.76
CA GLU A 138 17.66 -8.35 15.11
C GLU A 138 17.98 -7.50 13.88
N TYR A 139 18.97 -7.91 13.08
CA TYR A 139 19.36 -7.26 11.83
C TYR A 139 18.16 -7.10 10.90
N ALA A 140 17.41 -8.19 10.68
CA ALA A 140 16.24 -8.19 9.82
C ALA A 140 15.10 -7.32 10.36
N SER A 141 14.81 -7.40 11.66
CA SER A 141 13.74 -6.62 12.28
C SER A 141 14.02 -5.13 12.22
N VAL A 142 15.21 -4.70 12.66
CA VAL A 142 15.59 -3.28 12.66
C VAL A 142 15.62 -2.72 11.24
N PHE A 143 16.11 -3.50 10.27
CA PHE A 143 16.09 -3.09 8.87
C PHE A 143 14.65 -2.92 8.35
N ASN A 144 13.78 -3.89 8.63
CA ASN A 144 12.37 -3.86 8.22
C ASN A 144 11.64 -2.64 8.81
N ASP A 145 11.86 -2.35 10.09
CA ASP A 145 11.23 -1.22 10.77
C ASP A 145 11.74 0.11 10.22
N CYS A 146 13.05 0.24 9.96
CA CYS A 146 13.63 1.41 9.29
C CYS A 146 13.02 1.64 7.90
N MET A 147 12.91 0.57 7.10
CA MET A 147 12.34 0.65 5.76
C MET A 147 10.86 1.05 5.81
N HIS A 148 10.09 0.55 6.78
CA HIS A 148 8.69 0.93 6.94
C HIS A 148 8.54 2.44 7.16
N ILE A 149 9.31 3.00 8.10
CA ILE A 149 9.30 4.45 8.41
C ILE A 149 9.71 5.27 7.18
N LYS A 150 10.79 4.87 6.50
CA LYS A 150 11.26 5.58 5.31
C LYS A 150 10.24 5.53 4.17
N MET A 151 9.59 4.38 3.97
CA MET A 151 8.60 4.23 2.91
C MET A 151 7.36 5.08 3.15
N GLU A 152 6.88 5.15 4.40
CA GLU A 152 5.76 6.03 4.78
C GLU A 152 6.07 7.49 4.44
N HIS A 153 7.24 7.97 4.86
CA HIS A 153 7.69 9.33 4.51
C HIS A 153 7.84 9.57 3.01
N ILE A 154 8.34 8.58 2.25
CA ILE A 154 8.47 8.70 0.79
C ILE A 154 7.09 8.88 0.15
N LEU A 155 6.12 8.05 0.53
CA LEU A 155 4.77 8.11 -0.03
C LEU A 155 4.10 9.45 0.32
N ASP A 156 4.21 9.91 1.56
CA ASP A 156 3.63 11.18 1.98
C ASP A 156 4.22 12.35 1.19
N GLN A 157 5.55 12.41 1.05
CA GLN A 157 6.21 13.47 0.30
C GLN A 157 5.81 13.45 -1.18
N VAL A 158 5.87 12.28 -1.83
CA VAL A 158 5.52 12.14 -3.25
C VAL A 158 4.06 12.52 -3.50
N MET A 159 3.15 12.10 -2.61
CA MET A 159 1.73 12.48 -2.70
C MET A 159 1.52 13.98 -2.55
N MET A 160 2.22 14.62 -1.60
CA MET A 160 2.12 16.07 -1.39
C MET A 160 2.71 16.86 -2.56
N GLU A 161 3.89 16.47 -3.06
CA GLU A 161 4.54 17.13 -4.19
C GLU A 161 3.68 17.04 -5.46
N ARG A 162 3.10 15.88 -5.75
CA ARG A 162 2.15 15.72 -6.88
C ARG A 162 0.89 16.55 -6.72
N ARG A 163 0.35 16.67 -5.50
CA ARG A 163 -0.80 17.54 -5.21
C ARG A 163 -0.45 19.00 -5.48
N LEU A 164 0.72 19.47 -5.04
CA LEU A 164 1.19 20.83 -5.28
C LEU A 164 1.44 21.09 -6.78
N GLU A 165 2.03 20.14 -7.51
CA GLU A 165 2.17 20.25 -8.96
C GLU A 165 0.82 20.30 -9.68
N ALA A 166 -0.17 19.52 -9.23
CA ALA A 166 -1.52 19.54 -9.80
C ALA A 166 -2.18 20.91 -9.55
N ILE A 167 -2.06 21.46 -8.33
CA ILE A 167 -2.53 22.82 -8.03
C ILE A 167 -1.80 23.84 -8.91
N GLY A 168 -0.47 23.74 -9.03
CA GLY A 168 0.34 24.62 -9.88
C GLY A 168 -0.09 24.58 -11.35
N LYS A 169 -0.37 23.40 -11.90
CA LYS A 169 -0.86 23.22 -13.27
C LYS A 169 -2.29 23.76 -13.46
N ILE A 170 -3.14 23.65 -12.44
CA ILE A 170 -4.47 24.30 -12.43
C ILE A 170 -4.30 25.83 -12.44
N THR A 171 -3.33 26.38 -11.70
CA THR A 171 -3.12 27.84 -11.63
C THR A 171 -2.51 28.46 -12.88
N THR A 172 -1.92 27.65 -13.78
CA THR A 172 -1.33 28.14 -15.05
C THR A 172 -2.34 28.34 -16.19
N ASP A 173 -3.63 28.04 -15.98
CA ASP A 173 -4.70 28.39 -16.91
C ASP A 173 -5.36 29.73 -16.48
N PRO A 174 -5.03 30.86 -17.12
CA PRO A 174 -5.45 32.20 -16.65
C PRO A 174 -6.95 32.46 -16.81
N GLU A 175 -7.69 31.60 -17.51
CA GLU A 175 -9.12 31.81 -17.78
C GLU A 175 -10.04 31.32 -16.64
N GLN A 176 -9.50 30.68 -15.59
CA GLN A 176 -10.29 30.15 -14.46
C GLN A 176 -10.02 30.87 -13.12
N TRP A 177 -9.59 32.13 -13.16
CA TRP A 177 -9.39 32.98 -11.97
C TRP A 177 -10.67 33.77 -11.63
N GLY A 178 -11.78 33.05 -11.42
CA GLY A 178 -13.08 33.66 -11.09
C GLY A 178 -13.58 33.36 -9.67
N ASP A 179 -13.45 32.12 -9.19
CA ASP A 179 -14.21 31.64 -8.03
C ASP A 179 -13.38 30.83 -6.99
N THR A 180 -12.08 30.68 -7.18
CA THR A 180 -11.25 29.70 -6.43
C THR A 180 -10.61 30.21 -5.14
N GLU A 181 -10.60 31.52 -4.88
CA GLU A 181 -10.08 32.06 -3.60
C GLU A 181 -10.95 31.64 -2.40
N ASP A 182 -12.26 31.49 -2.60
CA ASP A 182 -13.21 31.09 -1.56
C ASP A 182 -13.20 29.58 -1.26
N GLU A 183 -12.76 28.73 -2.20
CA GLU A 183 -12.67 27.28 -2.01
C GLU A 183 -11.39 26.86 -1.27
N ILE A 184 -10.26 27.50 -1.58
CA ILE A 184 -9.00 27.24 -0.87
C ILE A 184 -9.14 27.67 0.60
N LEU A 185 -9.84 28.77 0.88
CA LEU A 185 -10.10 29.24 2.24
C LEU A 185 -11.05 28.32 3.03
N LYS A 186 -11.94 27.58 2.35
CA LYS A 186 -12.81 26.57 3.01
C LYS A 186 -12.03 25.32 3.40
N LEU A 187 -11.13 24.84 2.55
CA LEU A 187 -10.31 23.66 2.84
C LEU A 187 -9.37 23.86 4.03
N VAL A 188 -8.84 25.07 4.21
CA VAL A 188 -7.98 25.41 5.37
C VAL A 188 -8.78 25.55 6.67
N LYS A 189 -10.09 25.84 6.59
CA LYS A 189 -10.94 26.08 7.75
C LYS A 189 -11.57 24.82 8.33
N ASP A 190 -11.67 23.75 7.54
CA ASP A 190 -12.22 22.46 8.00
C ASP A 190 -11.17 21.57 8.71
N GLU A 191 -9.90 21.99 8.75
CA GLU A 191 -8.81 21.29 9.46
C GLU A 191 -8.37 21.98 10.78
N LEU A 192 -9.12 22.96 11.30
CA LEU A 192 -8.84 23.64 12.57
C LEU A 192 -9.93 23.46 13.64
#